data_AF-A0A945Z0E2-F1
#
_entry.id   AF-A0A945Z0E2-F1
#
_cell.length_a   1.000
_cell.length_b   1.000
_cell.length_c   1.000
_cell.angle_alpha   90.00
_cell.angle_beta   90.00
_cell.angle_gamma   90.00
#
_symmetry.space_group_name_H-M   'P 1'
#
loop_
_entity.id
_entity.type
_entity.pdbx_description
1 polymer ?
#
loop_
_entity_poly.entity_id
_entity_poly.type
_entity_poly.pdbx_seq_one_letter_code
_entity_poly.pdbx_strand_id
1 'polypeptide(L)'
;LCTECGECIKACSEREAINDDFIVNDLRCIGCGDCGRSCSFGAIEYYYKKADFEKILPECVAAGTETMELHAITLDDEGVRNDWKLLNKLIPGNYVSMCLDRTFLSNKHLIERVREAYSITGERMIVQADGDPMSGGGDDFNITLQTIACADIVIKSEIPVMIFLSGGTNSKTGLLAKQCEVGAHGVAIGSYARKIVKNYVTNEEFDNNLDILKEAVMVAERLVKSNIEAISGSSGN
;
A
#
# COMPACT_ATOMS: atom_id res chain seq x y z
N LEU A 1 -22.37 7.20 -23.61
CA LEU A 1 -21.80 8.25 -24.49
C LEU A 1 -21.19 9.31 -23.59
N CYS A 2 -19.94 9.74 -23.82
CA CYS A 2 -19.30 10.78 -23.03
C CYS A 2 -20.01 12.13 -23.23
N THR A 3 -20.15 12.92 -22.16
CA THR A 3 -20.75 14.27 -22.18
C THR A 3 -19.74 15.38 -21.97
N GLU A 4 -18.45 15.04 -21.91
CA GLU A 4 -17.34 15.99 -21.72
C GLU A 4 -17.46 16.83 -20.43
N CYS A 5 -18.09 16.30 -19.38
CA CYS A 5 -18.31 17.03 -18.13
C CYS A 5 -17.04 17.23 -17.25
N GLY A 6 -15.94 16.54 -17.56
CA GLY A 6 -14.65 16.69 -16.87
C GLY A 6 -14.54 16.00 -15.50
N GLU A 7 -15.55 15.28 -15.02
CA GLU A 7 -15.51 14.62 -13.70
C GLU A 7 -14.46 13.50 -13.60
N CYS A 8 -14.15 12.81 -14.71
CA CYS A 8 -13.06 11.84 -14.75
C CYS A 8 -11.68 12.50 -14.64
N ILE A 9 -11.50 13.69 -15.23
CA ILE A 9 -10.26 14.47 -15.14
C ILE A 9 -10.03 14.89 -13.69
N LYS A 10 -11.06 15.43 -13.02
CA LYS A 10 -11.00 15.79 -11.60
C LYS A 10 -10.66 14.59 -10.71
N ALA A 11 -11.30 13.45 -10.95
CA ALA A 11 -11.03 12.21 -10.21
C ALA A 11 -9.59 11.72 -10.39
N CYS A 12 -8.97 11.99 -11.55
CA CYS A 12 -7.59 11.62 -11.86
C CYS A 12 -6.56 12.74 -11.60
N SER A 13 -6.95 13.84 -10.95
CA SER A 13 -6.13 15.06 -10.81
C SER A 13 -4.79 14.85 -10.11
N GLU A 14 -4.74 14.08 -9.02
CA GLU A 14 -3.49 13.72 -8.32
C GLU A 14 -2.48 13.01 -9.25
N ARG A 15 -3.03 12.28 -10.23
CA ARG A 15 -2.40 11.53 -11.33
C ARG A 15 -1.91 12.36 -12.51
N GLU A 16 -2.69 13.39 -12.83
CA GLU A 16 -2.82 13.94 -14.19
C GLU A 16 -2.90 12.81 -15.26
N ALA A 17 -3.68 11.77 -14.96
CA ALA A 17 -3.76 10.55 -15.77
C ALA A 17 -4.76 10.65 -16.94
N ILE A 18 -5.58 11.71 -16.97
CA ILE A 18 -6.50 12.02 -18.07
C ILE A 18 -6.29 13.50 -18.39
N ASN A 19 -6.06 13.82 -19.67
CA ASN A 19 -5.90 15.21 -20.13
C ASN A 19 -7.24 15.85 -20.50
N ASP A 20 -7.22 17.13 -20.89
CA ASP A 20 -8.41 17.90 -21.26
C ASP A 20 -9.13 17.36 -22.51
N ASP A 21 -8.43 16.56 -23.34
CA ASP A 21 -8.98 15.86 -24.50
C ASP A 21 -9.62 14.50 -24.13
N PHE A 22 -9.75 14.20 -22.84
CA PHE A 22 -10.28 12.92 -22.31
C PHE A 22 -9.47 11.68 -22.71
N ILE A 23 -8.19 11.86 -23.03
CA ILE A 23 -7.26 10.78 -23.38
C ILE A 23 -6.51 10.34 -22.11
N VAL A 24 -6.51 9.02 -21.87
CA VAL A 24 -5.76 8.43 -20.76
C VAL A 24 -4.27 8.43 -21.08
N ASN A 25 -3.47 8.98 -20.17
CA ASN A 25 -2.02 8.81 -20.18
C ASN A 25 -1.65 7.48 -19.52
N ASP A 26 -1.36 6.48 -20.35
CA ASP A 26 -0.98 5.13 -19.94
C ASP A 26 0.21 5.06 -18.97
N LEU A 27 1.12 6.04 -18.99
CA LEU A 27 2.28 6.07 -18.09
C LEU A 27 1.93 6.59 -16.69
N ARG A 28 0.82 7.33 -16.56
CA ARG A 28 0.36 7.93 -15.30
C ARG A 28 -0.86 7.22 -14.71
N CYS A 29 -1.62 6.50 -15.54
CA CYS A 29 -2.76 5.71 -15.11
C CYS A 29 -2.31 4.46 -14.36
N ILE A 30 -2.71 4.35 -13.10
CA ILE A 30 -2.39 3.18 -12.26
C ILE A 30 -3.56 2.18 -12.16
N GLY A 31 -4.64 2.40 -12.91
CA GLY A 31 -5.81 1.51 -12.90
C GLY A 31 -6.68 1.56 -11.63
N CYS A 32 -6.69 2.66 -10.87
CA CYS A 32 -7.49 2.76 -9.62
C CYS A 32 -9.02 2.84 -9.83
N GLY A 33 -9.49 3.07 -11.05
CA GLY A 33 -10.91 3.11 -11.40
C GLY A 33 -11.72 4.30 -10.85
N ASP A 34 -11.07 5.30 -10.26
CA ASP A 34 -11.74 6.51 -9.74
C ASP A 34 -12.53 7.23 -10.85
N CYS A 35 -11.98 7.31 -12.06
CA CYS A 35 -12.63 7.93 -13.23
C CYS A 35 -13.92 7.23 -13.66
N GLY A 36 -13.98 5.88 -13.58
CA GLY A 36 -15.20 5.16 -13.90
C GLY A 36 -16.26 5.32 -12.82
N ARG A 37 -15.85 5.37 -11.54
CA ARG A 37 -16.76 5.65 -10.42
C ARG A 37 -17.34 7.06 -10.48
N SER A 38 -16.57 8.06 -10.92
CA SER A 38 -17.06 9.43 -11.08
C SER A 38 -17.91 9.64 -12.33
N CYS A 39 -17.86 8.73 -13.31
CA CYS A 39 -18.58 8.86 -14.57
C CYS A 39 -20.03 8.34 -14.48
N SER A 40 -20.98 9.25 -14.26
CA SER A 40 -22.43 8.92 -14.25
C SER A 40 -23.01 8.45 -15.59
N PHE A 41 -22.24 8.54 -16.68
CA PHE A 41 -22.67 8.19 -18.04
C PHE A 41 -22.05 6.88 -18.57
N GLY A 42 -21.25 6.19 -17.75
CA GLY A 42 -20.61 4.92 -18.11
C GLY A 42 -19.73 5.02 -19.36
N ALA A 43 -19.05 6.14 -19.57
CA ALA A 43 -18.24 6.40 -20.76
C ALA A 43 -16.80 5.89 -20.67
N ILE A 44 -16.41 5.31 -19.53
CA ILE A 44 -15.07 4.78 -19.29
C ILE A 44 -15.04 3.30 -19.62
N GLU A 45 -14.16 2.91 -20.54
CA GLU A 45 -13.86 1.51 -20.86
C GLU A 45 -12.59 1.06 -20.17
N TYR A 46 -12.57 -0.20 -19.76
CA TYR A 46 -11.43 -0.84 -19.12
C TYR A 46 -10.88 -1.94 -20.01
N TYR A 47 -9.56 -2.02 -20.09
CA TYR A 47 -8.86 -3.14 -20.71
C TYR A 47 -7.82 -3.68 -19.74
N TYR A 48 -7.57 -4.99 -19.83
CA TYR A 48 -6.56 -5.63 -19.01
C TYR A 48 -5.18 -5.46 -19.65
N LYS A 49 -4.23 -4.92 -18.89
CA LYS A 49 -2.83 -4.78 -19.31
C LYS A 49 -1.97 -5.51 -18.28
N LYS A 50 -1.59 -6.75 -18.58
CA LYS A 50 -0.59 -7.46 -17.76
C LYS A 50 0.79 -6.95 -18.15
N ALA A 51 1.52 -6.42 -17.18
CA ALA A 51 2.94 -6.15 -17.36
C ALA A 51 3.69 -7.48 -17.56
N ASP A 52 4.63 -7.52 -18.51
CA ASP A 52 5.50 -8.68 -18.69
C ASP A 52 6.57 -8.67 -17.60
N PHE A 53 6.26 -9.32 -16.47
CA PHE A 53 7.14 -9.37 -15.31
C PHE A 53 8.46 -10.07 -15.60
N GLU A 54 8.48 -11.08 -16.47
CA GLU A 54 9.71 -11.78 -16.84
C GLU A 54 10.68 -10.87 -17.59
N LYS A 55 10.15 -9.87 -18.31
CA LYS A 55 10.95 -8.85 -18.97
C LYS A 55 11.31 -7.68 -18.06
N ILE A 56 10.33 -7.09 -17.37
CA ILE A 56 10.50 -5.80 -16.68
C ILE A 56 11.21 -5.94 -15.34
N LEU A 57 10.88 -6.96 -14.53
CA LEU A 57 11.41 -7.07 -13.17
C LEU A 57 12.94 -7.29 -13.13
N PRO A 58 13.56 -8.09 -14.02
CA PRO A 58 15.02 -8.17 -14.08
C PRO A 58 15.70 -6.84 -14.38
N GLU A 59 15.11 -5.99 -15.23
CA GLU A 59 15.64 -4.65 -15.50
C GLU A 59 15.59 -3.77 -14.24
N CYS A 60 14.52 -3.87 -13.45
CA CYS A 60 14.42 -3.18 -12.16
C CYS A 60 15.49 -3.63 -11.16
N VAL A 61 15.77 -4.94 -11.08
CA VAL A 61 16.86 -5.47 -10.23
C VAL A 61 18.22 -4.97 -10.72
N ALA A 62 18.46 -4.98 -12.04
CA ALA A 62 19.69 -4.45 -12.62
C ALA A 62 19.86 -2.95 -12.36
N ALA A 63 18.76 -2.20 -12.24
CA ALA A 63 18.75 -0.79 -11.87
C ALA A 63 18.90 -0.53 -10.35
N GLY A 64 19.00 -1.58 -9.52
CA GLY A 64 19.26 -1.47 -8.08
C GLY A 64 18.05 -1.70 -7.17
N THR A 65 16.97 -2.31 -7.67
CA THR A 65 15.85 -2.72 -6.80
C THR A 65 16.27 -3.82 -5.84
N GLU A 66 16.20 -3.56 -4.53
CA GLU A 66 16.66 -4.47 -3.47
C GLU A 66 15.56 -5.36 -2.88
N THR A 67 14.29 -4.97 -3.07
CA THR A 67 13.11 -5.67 -2.57
C THR A 67 11.92 -5.41 -3.50
N MET A 68 10.92 -6.29 -3.46
CA MET A 68 9.70 -6.17 -4.25
C MET A 68 8.48 -6.54 -3.40
N GLU A 69 7.39 -5.85 -3.69
CA GLU A 69 6.07 -6.10 -3.12
C GLU A 69 5.16 -6.72 -4.18
N LEU A 70 4.45 -7.79 -3.84
CA LEU A 70 3.37 -8.34 -4.67
C LEU A 70 2.01 -8.01 -4.06
N HIS A 71 1.17 -7.34 -4.83
CA HIS A 71 -0.24 -7.14 -4.51
C HIS A 71 -1.01 -8.41 -4.88
N ALA A 72 -1.32 -9.23 -3.87
CA ALA A 72 -1.88 -10.57 -4.06
C ALA A 72 -3.38 -10.62 -3.70
N ILE A 73 -4.11 -9.54 -3.97
CA ILE A 73 -5.54 -9.37 -3.67
C ILE A 73 -6.37 -9.78 -4.89
N THR A 74 -6.36 -11.08 -5.19
CA THR A 74 -7.11 -11.66 -6.33
C THR A 74 -7.55 -13.09 -6.01
N LEU A 75 -8.51 -13.61 -6.78
CA LEU A 75 -8.91 -15.02 -6.73
C LEU A 75 -8.04 -15.93 -7.60
N ASP A 76 -7.14 -15.35 -8.40
CA ASP A 76 -6.18 -16.11 -9.23
C ASP A 76 -4.97 -16.59 -8.40
N ASP A 77 -5.15 -17.71 -7.70
CA ASP A 77 -4.09 -18.33 -6.90
C ASP A 77 -2.87 -18.77 -7.71
N GLU A 78 -3.09 -19.25 -8.95
CA GLU A 78 -2.00 -19.73 -9.80
C GLU A 78 -1.14 -18.57 -10.30
N GLY A 79 -1.76 -17.48 -10.73
CA GLY A 79 -1.06 -16.24 -11.11
C GLY A 79 -0.22 -15.70 -9.95
N VAL A 80 -0.81 -15.59 -8.76
CA VAL A 80 -0.10 -15.15 -7.55
C VAL A 80 1.09 -16.05 -7.24
N ARG A 81 0.93 -17.38 -7.27
CA ARG A 81 2.00 -18.33 -7.02
C ARG A 81 3.16 -18.16 -8.01
N ASN A 82 2.85 -17.98 -9.29
CA ASN A 82 3.87 -17.85 -10.34
C ASN A 82 4.64 -16.54 -10.20
N ASP A 83 3.94 -15.42 -9.99
CA ASP A 83 4.55 -14.11 -9.78
C ASP A 83 5.38 -14.10 -8.49
N TRP A 84 4.90 -14.74 -7.42
CA TRP A 84 5.62 -14.84 -6.14
C TRP A 84 6.92 -15.64 -6.23
N LYS A 85 6.93 -16.74 -7.00
CA LYS A 85 8.15 -17.51 -7.30
C LYS A 85 9.15 -16.67 -8.11
N LEU A 86 8.66 -15.88 -9.06
CA LEU A 86 9.51 -14.99 -9.86
C LEU A 86 10.19 -13.94 -8.97
N LEU A 87 9.43 -13.24 -8.11
CA LEU A 87 9.99 -12.27 -7.17
C LEU A 87 11.06 -12.89 -6.27
N ASN A 88 10.79 -14.07 -5.70
CA ASN A 88 11.74 -14.79 -4.84
C ASN A 88 13.02 -15.20 -5.58
N LYS A 89 12.91 -15.57 -6.86
CA LYS A 89 14.07 -15.88 -7.71
C LYS A 89 14.91 -14.63 -7.97
N LEU A 90 14.26 -13.48 -8.18
CA LEU A 90 14.92 -12.21 -8.47
C LEU A 90 15.56 -11.56 -7.23
N ILE A 91 14.94 -11.75 -6.05
CA ILE A 91 15.42 -11.23 -4.75
C ILE A 91 15.72 -12.42 -3.81
N PRO A 92 16.81 -13.18 -4.02
CA PRO A 92 17.08 -14.40 -3.26
C PRO A 92 17.62 -14.14 -1.84
N GLY A 93 18.27 -12.98 -1.61
CA GLY A 93 19.04 -12.69 -0.40
C GLY A 93 18.47 -11.60 0.50
N ASN A 94 17.31 -11.02 0.17
CA ASN A 94 16.69 -9.94 0.94
C ASN A 94 15.21 -10.24 1.19
N TYR A 95 14.54 -9.41 1.99
CA TYR A 95 13.12 -9.53 2.24
C TYR A 95 12.29 -9.25 0.98
N VAL A 96 11.15 -9.94 0.85
CA VAL A 96 10.11 -9.68 -0.15
C VAL A 96 8.76 -9.59 0.56
N SER A 97 7.90 -8.68 0.12
CA SER A 97 6.61 -8.45 0.78
C SER A 97 5.42 -8.88 -0.07
N MET A 98 4.40 -9.42 0.58
CA MET A 98 3.10 -9.70 -0.03
C MET A 98 2.05 -8.83 0.63
N CYS A 99 1.39 -7.99 -0.15
CA CYS A 99 0.27 -7.17 0.26
C CYS A 99 -1.04 -7.93 0.08
N LEU A 100 -1.82 -8.01 1.16
CA LEU A 100 -3.05 -8.79 1.27
C LEU A 100 -4.10 -8.02 2.06
N ASP A 101 -5.34 -8.09 1.60
CA ASP A 101 -6.52 -7.58 2.29
C ASP A 101 -7.62 -8.64 2.31
N ARG A 102 -8.81 -8.22 2.75
CA ARG A 102 -10.00 -9.07 2.85
C ARG A 102 -11.08 -8.73 1.82
N THR A 103 -10.74 -7.97 0.77
CA THR A 103 -11.68 -7.51 -0.27
C THR A 103 -12.20 -8.68 -1.09
N PHE A 104 -11.30 -9.58 -1.53
CA PHE A 104 -11.67 -10.81 -2.24
C PHE A 104 -11.37 -12.09 -1.46
N LEU A 105 -10.61 -11.99 -0.38
CA LEU A 105 -10.10 -13.15 0.35
C LEU A 105 -10.87 -13.33 1.65
N SER A 106 -11.51 -14.49 1.78
CA SER A 106 -11.99 -14.94 3.08
C SER A 106 -10.79 -15.13 4.03
N ASN A 107 -11.03 -15.09 5.35
CA ASN A 107 -9.96 -15.31 6.34
C ASN A 107 -9.22 -16.64 6.09
N LYS A 108 -9.94 -17.70 5.70
CA LYS A 108 -9.33 -19.00 5.37
C LYS A 108 -8.41 -18.91 4.15
N HIS A 109 -8.90 -18.30 3.07
CA HIS A 109 -8.14 -18.15 1.82
C HIS A 109 -6.90 -17.29 2.02
N LEU A 110 -7.02 -16.18 2.76
CA LEU A 110 -5.91 -15.31 3.13
C LEU A 110 -4.81 -16.10 3.86
N ILE A 111 -5.17 -16.89 4.88
CA ILE A 111 -4.20 -17.71 5.62
C ILE A 111 -3.55 -18.78 4.74
N GLU A 112 -4.33 -19.46 3.88
CA GLU A 112 -3.80 -20.45 2.94
C GLU A 112 -2.79 -19.84 1.98
N ARG A 113 -3.07 -18.63 1.47
CA ARG A 113 -2.17 -17.88 0.61
C ARG A 113 -0.88 -17.47 1.32
N VAL A 114 -0.98 -16.92 2.54
CA VAL A 114 0.21 -16.59 3.34
C VAL A 114 1.05 -17.85 3.59
N ARG A 115 0.41 -18.98 3.92
CA ARG A 115 1.11 -20.25 4.18
C ARG A 115 1.84 -20.75 2.95
N GLU A 116 1.20 -20.68 1.79
CA GLU A 116 1.81 -21.09 0.53
C GLU A 116 3.00 -20.20 0.16
N ALA A 117 2.81 -18.88 0.24
CA ALA A 117 3.85 -17.90 -0.02
C ALA A 117 5.05 -18.04 0.93
N TYR A 118 4.77 -18.33 2.21
CA TYR A 118 5.78 -18.61 3.23
C TYR A 118 6.56 -19.89 2.92
N SER A 119 5.90 -20.94 2.41
CA SER A 119 6.59 -22.19 2.03
C SER A 119 7.66 -22.01 0.93
N ILE A 120 7.53 -20.94 0.14
CA ILE A 120 8.47 -20.58 -0.92
C ILE A 120 9.58 -19.65 -0.39
N THR A 121 9.25 -18.75 0.53
CA THR A 121 10.11 -17.61 0.91
C THR A 121 10.84 -17.82 2.22
N GLY A 122 10.21 -18.52 3.16
CA GLY A 122 10.63 -18.64 4.56
C GLY A 122 10.55 -17.32 5.32
N GLU A 123 11.41 -17.18 6.32
CA GLU A 123 11.47 -16.04 7.26
C GLU A 123 11.76 -14.68 6.59
N ARG A 124 12.17 -14.67 5.30
CA ARG A 124 12.31 -13.45 4.50
C ARG A 124 10.98 -12.83 4.08
N MET A 125 9.85 -13.48 4.37
CA MET A 125 8.54 -12.99 3.97
C MET A 125 8.05 -11.91 4.92
N ILE A 126 7.69 -10.76 4.35
CA ILE A 126 6.88 -9.74 5.00
C ILE A 126 5.44 -9.88 4.50
N VAL A 127 4.47 -9.96 5.40
CA VAL A 127 3.07 -9.75 5.07
C VAL A 127 2.73 -8.29 5.36
N GLN A 128 2.32 -7.58 4.32
CA GLN A 128 1.72 -6.27 4.42
C GLN A 128 0.22 -6.46 4.55
N ALA A 129 -0.25 -6.37 5.80
CA ALA A 129 -1.67 -6.46 6.13
C ALA A 129 -2.33 -5.15 5.71
N ASP A 130 -3.03 -5.19 4.57
CA ASP A 130 -3.72 -4.06 3.99
C ASP A 130 -5.17 -3.99 4.50
N GLY A 131 -5.66 -2.77 4.64
CA GLY A 131 -7.03 -2.46 5.04
C GLY A 131 -7.88 -2.05 3.84
N ASP A 132 -7.88 -0.75 3.56
CA ASP A 132 -8.48 -0.17 2.36
C ASP A 132 -7.44 0.73 1.67
N PRO A 133 -6.88 0.31 0.53
CA PRO A 133 -5.89 1.07 -0.20
C PRO A 133 -6.37 2.49 -0.49
N MET A 134 -5.48 3.48 -0.33
CA MET A 134 -5.75 4.89 -0.65
C MET A 134 -6.83 5.59 0.19
N SER A 135 -7.46 4.92 1.18
CA SER A 135 -8.44 5.52 2.11
C SER A 135 -7.82 6.42 3.20
N GLY A 136 -6.49 6.45 3.32
CA GLY A 136 -5.73 7.18 4.35
C GLY A 136 -5.79 8.72 4.29
N GLY A 137 -6.86 9.30 3.75
CA GLY A 137 -7.10 10.73 3.74
C GLY A 137 -7.48 11.32 5.10
N GLY A 138 -7.92 10.48 6.06
CA GLY A 138 -8.33 10.88 7.41
C GLY A 138 -7.40 10.37 8.52
N ASP A 139 -7.60 10.87 9.74
CA ASP A 139 -6.79 10.55 10.93
C ASP A 139 -7.65 10.05 12.09
N ASP A 140 -8.29 8.90 11.87
CA ASP A 140 -9.16 8.26 12.86
C ASP A 140 -8.96 6.74 12.92
N PHE A 141 -9.53 6.12 13.96
CA PHE A 141 -9.43 4.69 14.20
C PHE A 141 -10.20 3.83 13.19
N ASN A 142 -11.26 4.35 12.59
CA ASN A 142 -12.10 3.57 11.67
C ASN A 142 -11.32 3.25 10.40
N ILE A 143 -10.59 4.22 9.85
CA ILE A 143 -9.78 4.04 8.64
C ILE A 143 -8.73 2.94 8.83
N THR A 144 -8.11 2.85 10.02
CA THR A 144 -7.08 1.82 10.31
C THR A 144 -7.66 0.48 10.74
N LEU A 145 -8.97 0.36 10.96
CA LEU A 145 -9.58 -0.83 11.57
C LEU A 145 -9.37 -2.10 10.73
N GLN A 146 -9.51 -1.99 9.41
CA GLN A 146 -9.38 -3.13 8.51
C GLN A 146 -7.94 -3.66 8.47
N THR A 147 -6.95 -2.76 8.49
CA THR A 147 -5.53 -3.08 8.60
C THR A 147 -5.22 -3.91 9.84
N ILE A 148 -5.72 -3.46 11.00
CA ILE A 148 -5.51 -4.17 12.27
C ILE A 148 -6.22 -5.53 12.27
N ALA A 149 -7.45 -5.60 11.76
CA ALA A 149 -8.17 -6.86 11.65
C ALA A 149 -7.50 -7.86 10.70
N CYS A 150 -6.95 -7.39 9.58
CA CYS A 150 -6.20 -8.22 8.64
C CYS A 150 -4.93 -8.78 9.31
N ALA A 151 -4.17 -7.93 9.99
CA ALA A 151 -2.96 -8.33 10.71
C ALA A 151 -3.25 -9.36 11.82
N ASP A 152 -4.32 -9.14 12.60
CA ASP A 152 -4.75 -10.06 13.67
C ASP A 152 -5.03 -11.48 13.15
N ILE A 153 -5.68 -11.59 11.98
CA ILE A 153 -5.96 -12.88 11.33
C ILE A 153 -4.66 -13.60 10.96
N VAL A 154 -3.68 -12.88 10.41
CA VAL A 154 -2.40 -13.47 10.01
C VAL A 154 -1.60 -13.90 11.24
N ILE A 155 -1.52 -13.07 12.27
CA ILE A 155 -0.78 -13.39 13.51
C ILE A 155 -1.37 -14.64 14.17
N LYS A 156 -2.70 -14.73 14.29
CA LYS A 156 -3.39 -15.89 14.86
C LYS A 156 -3.26 -17.17 14.04
N SER A 157 -2.75 -17.09 12.81
CA SER A 157 -2.44 -18.27 12.00
C SER A 157 -1.11 -18.93 12.38
N GLU A 158 -0.32 -18.28 13.23
CA GLU A 158 0.98 -18.75 13.76
C GLU A 158 2.04 -19.00 12.66
N ILE A 159 1.83 -18.45 11.46
CA ILE A 159 2.83 -18.48 10.40
C ILE A 159 3.90 -17.43 10.77
N PRO A 160 5.19 -17.80 10.86
CA PRO A 160 6.24 -16.92 11.38
C PRO A 160 6.73 -15.93 10.30
N VAL A 161 5.84 -15.03 9.90
CA VAL A 161 6.11 -13.91 8.99
C VAL A 161 6.29 -12.61 9.76
N MET A 162 7.05 -11.68 9.20
CA MET A 162 6.98 -10.30 9.68
C MET A 162 5.69 -9.65 9.21
N ILE A 163 5.08 -8.86 10.10
CA ILE A 163 3.80 -8.19 9.84
C ILE A 163 4.03 -6.69 9.73
N PHE A 164 3.71 -6.11 8.59
CA PHE A 164 3.65 -4.66 8.38
C PHE A 164 2.19 -4.24 8.26
N LEU A 165 1.81 -3.20 8.99
CA LEU A 165 0.49 -2.57 8.87
C LEU A 165 0.54 -1.60 7.69
N SER A 166 -0.30 -1.81 6.67
CA SER A 166 -0.36 -1.00 5.45
C SER A 166 -1.80 -0.71 5.04
N GLY A 167 -1.99 0.28 4.16
CA GLY A 167 -3.30 0.71 3.62
C GLY A 167 -4.29 1.24 4.67
N GLY A 168 -4.87 2.42 4.48
CA GLY A 168 -5.72 3.02 5.52
C GLY A 168 -5.00 3.36 6.84
N THR A 169 -3.66 3.50 6.83
CA THR A 169 -2.87 3.79 8.03
C THR A 169 -2.69 5.30 8.27
N ASN A 170 -2.58 5.70 9.54
CA ASN A 170 -2.47 7.10 9.97
C ASN A 170 -1.76 7.24 11.33
N SER A 171 -1.94 8.37 12.03
CA SER A 171 -1.28 8.60 13.34
C SER A 171 -1.77 7.68 14.45
N LYS A 172 -2.94 7.06 14.27
CA LYS A 172 -3.62 6.22 15.26
C LYS A 172 -3.34 4.72 15.09
N THR A 173 -2.77 4.31 13.97
CA THR A 173 -2.56 2.89 13.62
C THR A 173 -1.78 2.13 14.69
N GLY A 174 -0.60 2.62 15.09
CA GLY A 174 0.21 1.97 16.12
C GLY A 174 -0.50 1.89 17.47
N LEU A 175 -1.25 2.93 17.86
CA LEU A 175 -2.04 2.93 19.09
C LEU A 175 -3.16 1.88 19.05
N LEU A 176 -3.87 1.76 17.94
CA LEU A 176 -4.90 0.75 17.78
C LEU A 176 -4.32 -0.67 17.80
N ALA A 177 -3.20 -0.89 17.11
CA ALA A 177 -2.49 -2.16 17.14
C ALA A 177 -2.15 -2.58 18.57
N LYS A 178 -1.62 -1.64 19.37
CA LYS A 178 -1.32 -1.85 20.79
C LYS A 178 -2.59 -2.16 21.61
N GLN A 179 -3.66 -1.40 21.43
CA GLN A 179 -4.93 -1.60 22.15
C GLN A 179 -5.60 -2.94 21.85
N CYS A 180 -5.37 -3.49 20.64
CA CYS A 180 -5.88 -4.77 20.20
C CYS A 180 -4.89 -5.93 20.40
N GLU A 181 -3.73 -5.69 21.01
CA GLU A 181 -2.66 -6.69 21.21
C GLU A 181 -2.18 -7.33 19.89
N VAL A 182 -2.21 -6.56 18.80
CA VAL A 182 -1.76 -6.97 17.47
C VAL A 182 -0.27 -6.65 17.32
N GLY A 183 0.57 -7.68 17.45
CA GLY A 183 2.02 -7.60 17.33
C GLY A 183 2.52 -7.34 15.90
N ALA A 184 2.61 -6.07 15.51
CA ALA A 184 3.19 -5.66 14.23
C ALA A 184 4.70 -5.34 14.35
N HIS A 185 5.43 -5.56 13.25
CA HIS A 185 6.86 -5.28 13.12
C HIS A 185 7.12 -3.93 12.44
N GLY A 186 6.10 -3.31 11.84
CA GLY A 186 6.22 -2.01 11.18
C GLY A 186 4.86 -1.43 10.78
N VAL A 187 4.86 -0.13 10.48
CA VAL A 187 3.70 0.59 9.94
C VAL A 187 4.14 1.37 8.71
N ALA A 188 3.52 1.12 7.57
CA ALA A 188 3.71 1.87 6.34
C ALA A 188 2.61 2.93 6.22
N ILE A 189 2.97 4.21 6.10
CA ILE A 189 2.02 5.33 6.02
C ILE A 189 2.31 6.18 4.77
N GLY A 190 1.37 6.16 3.81
CA GLY A 190 1.52 6.83 2.52
C GLY A 190 0.69 8.12 2.41
N SER A 191 -0.61 7.98 2.11
CA SER A 191 -1.50 9.12 1.83
C SER A 191 -1.57 10.12 2.98
N TYR A 192 -1.71 9.65 4.21
CA TYR A 192 -1.75 10.52 5.39
C TYR A 192 -0.41 11.26 5.59
N ALA A 193 0.72 10.57 5.42
CA ALA A 193 2.05 11.17 5.55
C ALA A 193 2.25 12.31 4.53
N ARG A 194 1.87 12.09 3.26
CA ARG A 194 1.90 13.16 2.23
C ARG A 194 1.00 14.33 2.60
N LYS A 195 -0.20 14.06 3.11
CA LYS A 195 -1.18 15.09 3.50
C LYS A 195 -0.63 16.04 4.57
N ILE A 196 -0.03 15.50 5.64
CA ILE A 196 0.42 16.33 6.77
C ILE A 196 1.62 17.22 6.43
N VAL A 197 2.46 16.82 5.48
CA VAL A 197 3.61 17.62 5.04
C VAL A 197 3.30 18.52 3.83
N LYS A 198 2.15 18.34 3.17
CA LYS A 198 1.80 19.00 1.90
C LYS A 198 2.03 20.51 1.93
N ASN A 199 1.51 21.19 2.96
CA ASN A 199 1.59 22.66 3.06
C ASN A 199 3.04 23.19 3.18
N TYR A 200 3.97 22.35 3.63
CA TYR A 200 5.38 22.71 3.73
C TYR A 200 6.09 22.48 2.41
N VAL A 201 5.93 21.30 1.81
CA VAL A 201 6.65 20.91 0.58
C VAL A 201 6.18 21.66 -0.67
N THR A 202 4.98 22.25 -0.64
CA THR A 202 4.48 23.12 -1.72
C THR A 202 4.81 24.60 -1.51
N ASN A 203 5.54 24.95 -0.45
CA ASN A 203 5.99 26.32 -0.22
C ASN A 203 7.14 26.66 -1.17
N GLU A 204 7.09 27.79 -1.86
CA GLU A 204 8.13 28.22 -2.81
C GLU A 204 9.51 28.37 -2.14
N GLU A 205 9.53 28.69 -0.84
CA GLU A 205 10.75 28.85 -0.04
C GLU A 205 11.19 27.54 0.64
N PHE A 206 10.54 26.40 0.38
CA PHE A 206 10.81 25.12 1.05
C PHE A 206 12.29 24.74 1.02
N ASP A 207 12.94 24.84 -0.14
CA ASP A 207 14.35 24.44 -0.31
C ASP A 207 15.34 25.42 0.34
N ASN A 208 14.92 26.67 0.60
CA ASN A 208 15.81 27.76 1.03
C ASN A 208 15.54 28.26 2.45
N ASN A 209 14.41 27.89 3.06
CA ASN A 209 14.02 28.34 4.38
C ASN A 209 14.15 27.22 5.42
N LEU A 210 15.21 27.32 6.24
CA LEU A 210 15.51 26.36 7.30
C LEU A 210 14.41 26.19 8.33
N ASP A 211 13.60 27.21 8.59
CA ASP A 211 12.54 27.12 9.60
C ASP A 211 11.35 26.30 9.05
N ILE A 212 10.99 26.48 7.77
CA ILE A 212 9.98 25.65 7.10
C ILE A 212 10.44 24.18 7.05
N LEU A 213 11.70 23.93 6.72
CA LEU A 213 12.28 22.58 6.71
C LEU A 213 12.20 21.91 8.08
N LYS A 214 12.57 22.64 9.15
CA LYS A 214 12.47 22.12 10.53
C LYS A 214 11.04 21.78 10.90
N GLU A 215 10.08 22.65 10.57
CA GLU A 215 8.67 22.38 10.86
C GLU A 215 8.15 21.14 10.12
N ALA A 216 8.50 20.99 8.83
CA ALA A 216 8.14 19.81 8.05
C ALA A 216 8.70 18.51 8.65
N VAL A 217 9.99 18.52 9.04
CA VAL A 217 10.64 17.39 9.71
C VAL A 217 9.98 17.10 11.06
N MET A 218 9.68 18.12 11.87
CA MET A 218 9.01 17.94 13.16
C MET A 218 7.61 17.32 13.04
N VAL A 219 6.88 17.65 11.98
CA VAL A 219 5.57 17.05 11.68
C VAL A 219 5.73 15.58 11.28
N ALA A 220 6.65 15.28 10.36
CA ALA A 220 6.93 13.91 9.93
C ALA A 220 7.46 13.02 11.08
N GLU A 221 8.39 13.53 11.89
CA GLU A 221 8.95 12.81 13.04
C GLU A 221 7.88 12.44 14.06
N ARG A 222 6.92 13.34 14.33
CA ARG A 222 5.83 13.06 15.26
C ARG A 222 5.01 11.84 14.83
N LEU A 223 4.71 11.74 13.53
CA LEU A 223 3.98 10.61 12.95
C LEU A 223 4.75 9.29 13.10
N VAL A 224 6.06 9.32 12.86
CA VAL A 224 6.94 8.14 13.01
C VAL A 224 7.01 7.73 14.48
N LYS A 225 7.34 8.66 15.39
CA LYS A 225 7.48 8.39 16.82
C LYS A 225 6.19 7.81 17.41
N SER A 226 5.04 8.41 17.11
CA SER A 226 3.75 7.96 17.66
C SER A 226 3.40 6.51 17.29
N ASN A 227 3.79 6.07 16.09
CA ASN A 227 3.54 4.70 15.64
C ASN A 227 4.58 3.72 16.16
N ILE A 228 5.88 4.07 16.08
CA ILE A 228 6.96 3.20 16.52
C ILE A 228 6.91 2.96 18.03
N GLU A 229 6.72 4.00 18.85
CA GLU A 229 6.59 3.87 20.30
C GLU A 229 5.41 2.96 20.68
N ALA A 230 4.31 3.05 19.94
CA ALA A 230 3.12 2.26 20.20
C ALA A 230 3.33 0.77 19.89
N ILE A 231 3.94 0.42 18.75
CA ILE A 231 4.16 -0.99 18.37
C ILE A 231 5.36 -1.63 19.09
N SER A 232 6.38 -0.83 19.46
CA SER A 232 7.56 -1.33 20.19
C SER A 232 7.23 -1.67 21.66
N GLY A 233 6.19 -1.05 22.22
CA GLY A 233 5.70 -1.36 23.56
C GLY A 233 4.96 -2.70 23.67
N SER A 234 4.72 -3.39 22.55
CA SER A 234 4.00 -4.66 22.48
C SER A 234 4.91 -5.89 22.60
N SER A 235 6.24 -5.70 22.64
CA SER A 235 7.24 -6.77 22.73
C SER A 235 7.50 -7.28 24.16
N GLY A 236 6.59 -7.01 25.10
CA GLY A 236 6.75 -7.34 26.52
C GLY A 236 5.61 -8.18 27.05
N ASN A 237 5.70 -9.50 26.83
CA ASN A 237 5.37 -10.57 27.80
C ASN A 237 5.72 -11.94 27.21
#